data_AF-A0A3N9UKB6-F1
#
_entry.id   AF-A0A3N9UKB6-F1
#
_cell.length_a   1.000
_cell.length_b   1.000
_cell.length_c   1.000
_cell.angle_alpha   90.00
_cell.angle_beta   90.00
_cell.angle_gamma   90.00
#
_symmetry.space_group_name_H-M   'P 1'
#
loop_
_entity.id
_entity.type
_entity.pdbx_description
1 polymer ?
#
loop_
_entity_poly.entity_id
_entity_poly.type
_entity_poly.pdbx_seq_one_letter_code
_entity_poly.pdbx_strand_id
1 'polypeptide(L)'
;MRVLRQIELFEQFLTKSDKEIIKFAREYGVELTKEEVRQLRPIAQNASVTWLITGIPNYVFKEVERIVGTKKFKQLLTFLP
;
A
#
# COMPACT_ATOMS: atom_id res chain seq x y z
N MET A 1 17.33 3.62 11.37
CA MET A 1 16.00 2.98 11.55
C MET A 1 15.11 3.24 10.32
N ARG A 2 15.28 2.51 9.20
CA ARG A 2 14.47 2.69 7.97
C ARG A 2 13.44 1.57 7.77
N VAL A 3 13.82 0.33 8.10
CA VAL A 3 12.97 -0.88 8.03
C VAL A 3 11.82 -0.87 9.03
N LEU A 4 12.06 -0.40 10.27
CA LEU A 4 11.03 -0.29 11.32
C LEU A 4 9.80 0.53 10.88
N ARG A 5 10.01 1.62 10.12
CA ARG A 5 8.91 2.45 9.61
C ARG A 5 8.10 1.77 8.50
N GLN A 6 8.75 0.97 7.65
CA GLN A 6 8.05 0.23 6.59
C GLN A 6 7.19 -0.89 7.18
N ILE A 7 7.71 -1.62 8.18
CA ILE A 7 6.97 -2.63 8.92
C ILE A 7 5.72 -1.99 9.56
N GLU A 8 5.91 -0.86 10.25
CA GLU A 8 4.81 -0.18 10.94
C GLU A 8 3.72 0.28 9.97
N LEU A 9 4.08 0.83 8.81
CA LEU A 9 3.12 1.22 7.78
C LEU A 9 2.37 0.02 7.20
N PHE A 10 3.08 -1.09 6.99
CA PHE A 10 2.50 -2.32 6.46
C PHE A 10 1.52 -2.95 7.46
N GLU A 11 1.92 -3.05 8.72
CA GLU A 11 1.06 -3.51 9.82
C GLU A 11 -0.17 -2.61 9.98
N GLN A 12 0.01 -1.29 9.94
CA GLN A 12 -1.12 -0.35 9.98
C GLN A 12 -2.06 -0.55 8.78
N PHE A 13 -1.53 -0.76 7.57
CA PHE A 13 -2.33 -1.01 6.38
C PHE A 13 -3.22 -2.26 6.51
N LEU A 14 -2.67 -3.32 7.11
CA LEU A 14 -3.31 -4.61 7.28
C LEU A 14 -4.33 -4.64 8.42
N THR A 15 -4.09 -3.88 9.49
CA THR A 15 -4.87 -3.97 10.74
C THR A 15 -5.94 -2.89 10.87
N LYS A 16 -5.72 -1.69 10.30
CA LYS A 16 -6.68 -0.58 10.41
C LYS A 16 -7.94 -0.81 9.57
N SER A 17 -9.02 -0.12 9.90
CA SER A 17 -10.25 -0.17 9.11
C SER A 17 -10.08 0.52 7.74
N ASP A 18 -10.94 0.18 6.76
CA ASP A 18 -10.92 0.81 5.43
C ASP A 18 -10.96 2.34 5.52
N LYS A 19 -11.77 2.88 6.45
CA LYS A 19 -11.92 4.32 6.68
C LYS A 19 -10.62 4.98 7.16
N GLU A 20 -9.91 4.32 8.07
CA GLU A 20 -8.64 4.83 8.58
C GLU A 20 -7.56 4.80 7.50
N ILE A 21 -7.52 3.77 6.64
CA ILE A 21 -6.58 3.72 5.52
C ILE A 21 -6.87 4.81 4.49
N ILE A 22 -8.13 5.06 4.18
CA ILE A 22 -8.51 6.16 3.29
C ILE A 22 -8.08 7.51 3.89
N LYS A 23 -8.33 7.72 5.19
CA LYS A 23 -7.92 8.95 5.87
C LYS A 23 -6.41 9.11 5.85
N PHE A 24 -5.68 8.04 6.19
CA PHE A 24 -4.24 8.01 6.17
C PHE A 24 -3.71 8.33 4.77
N ALA A 25 -4.14 7.60 3.72
CA ALA A 25 -3.72 7.86 2.35
C ALA A 25 -3.95 9.32 1.91
N ARG A 26 -5.06 9.93 2.36
CA ARG A 26 -5.39 11.33 2.09
C ARG A 26 -4.44 12.32 2.75
N GLU A 27 -3.94 12.03 3.96
CA GLU A 27 -2.89 12.84 4.62
C GLU A 27 -1.60 12.89 3.78
N TYR A 28 -1.38 11.89 2.93
CA TYR A 28 -0.29 11.82 1.96
C TYR A 28 -0.71 12.22 0.54
N GLY A 29 -1.90 12.83 0.36
CA GLY A 29 -2.36 13.32 -0.95
C GLY A 29 -2.81 12.25 -1.94
N VAL A 30 -3.05 11.03 -1.47
CA VAL A 30 -3.61 9.92 -2.26
C VAL A 30 -5.06 9.69 -1.86
N GLU A 31 -5.98 9.92 -2.78
CA GLU A 31 -7.40 9.65 -2.52
C GLU A 31 -7.76 8.23 -2.93
N LEU A 32 -7.83 7.32 -1.96
CA LEU A 32 -8.29 5.94 -2.16
C LEU A 32 -9.79 5.80 -1.93
N THR A 33 -10.44 4.94 -2.71
CA THR A 33 -11.80 4.48 -2.46
C THR A 33 -11.80 3.26 -1.54
N LYS A 34 -12.96 2.94 -0.97
CA LYS A 34 -13.12 1.75 -0.12
C LYS A 34 -12.84 0.46 -0.91
N GLU A 35 -13.35 0.38 -2.14
CA GLU A 35 -13.12 -0.76 -3.05
C GLU A 35 -11.65 -0.91 -3.44
N GLU A 36 -10.91 0.20 -3.64
CA GLU A 36 -9.46 0.15 -3.89
C GLU A 36 -8.73 -0.42 -2.67
N VAL A 37 -9.01 0.07 -1.46
CA VAL A 37 -8.38 -0.43 -0.23
C VAL A 37 -8.64 -1.92 -0.04
N ARG A 38 -9.87 -2.37 -0.28
CA ARG A 38 -10.25 -3.78 -0.16
C ARG A 38 -9.55 -4.68 -1.16
N GLN A 39 -9.29 -4.20 -2.37
CA GLN A 39 -8.54 -4.95 -3.38
C GLN A 39 -7.03 -4.97 -3.10
N LEU A 40 -6.49 -3.91 -2.51
CA LEU A 40 -5.07 -3.83 -2.14
C LEU A 40 -4.73 -4.70 -0.93
N ARG A 41 -5.66 -4.87 0.02
CA ARG A 41 -5.44 -5.63 1.25
C ARG A 41 -4.99 -7.09 1.04
N PRO A 42 -5.63 -7.93 0.20
CA PRO A 42 -5.17 -9.30 -0.04
C PRO A 42 -3.79 -9.36 -0.70
N ILE A 43 -3.44 -8.36 -1.52
CA ILE A 43 -2.10 -8.26 -2.13
C ILE A 43 -1.05 -8.04 -1.05
N ALA A 44 -1.31 -7.15 -0.10
CA ALA A 44 -0.43 -6.91 1.03
C ALA A 44 -0.38 -8.13 2.00
N GLN A 45 -1.50 -8.81 2.25
CA GLN A 45 -1.57 -9.96 3.16
C GLN A 45 -0.72 -11.15 2.71
N ASN A 46 -0.68 -11.44 1.41
CA ASN A 46 0.08 -12.59 0.86
C ASN A 46 1.61 -12.46 0.99
N ALA A 47 2.08 -11.36 1.54
CA ALA A 47 3.41 -10.84 1.25
C ALA A 47 4.14 -10.20 2.42
N SER A 48 3.44 -9.96 3.52
CA SER A 48 3.76 -8.87 4.44
C SER A 48 5.11 -8.96 5.13
N VAL A 49 5.71 -10.15 5.23
CA VAL A 49 7.05 -10.32 5.82
C VAL A 49 8.12 -10.57 4.74
N THR A 50 7.80 -11.34 3.70
CA THR A 50 8.76 -11.70 2.66
C THR A 50 9.17 -10.50 1.82
N TRP A 51 8.23 -9.67 1.36
CA TRP A 51 8.55 -8.53 0.48
C TRP A 51 9.30 -7.41 1.18
N LEU A 52 9.20 -7.32 2.51
CA LEU A 52 10.03 -6.39 3.29
C LEU A 52 11.52 -6.77 3.26
N ILE A 53 11.82 -8.05 3.00
CA ILE A 53 13.19 -8.57 2.91
C ILE A 53 13.64 -8.66 1.45
N THR A 54 12.79 -9.19 0.57
CA THR A 54 13.14 -9.48 -0.84
C THR A 54 12.86 -8.32 -1.79
N GLY A 55 12.18 -7.28 -1.32
CA GLY A 55 11.54 -6.27 -2.16
C GLY A 55 10.20 -6.75 -2.71
N ILE A 56 9.41 -5.77 -3.19
CA ILE A 56 8.09 -6.00 -3.79
C ILE A 56 8.27 -6.47 -5.25
N PRO A 57 7.69 -7.61 -5.66
CA PRO A 57 7.80 -8.09 -7.04
C PRO A 57 7.15 -7.17 -8.09
N ASN A 58 7.70 -7.16 -9.32
CA ASN A 58 7.18 -6.35 -10.43
C ASN A 58 5.70 -6.59 -10.79
N TYR A 59 5.21 -7.83 -10.64
CA TYR A 59 3.80 -8.13 -10.93
C TYR A 59 2.85 -7.44 -9.94
N VAL A 60 3.30 -7.18 -8.71
CA VAL A 60 2.52 -6.49 -7.68
C VAL A 60 2.33 -5.03 -8.07
N PHE A 61 3.38 -4.37 -8.55
CA PHE A 61 3.29 -2.99 -9.03
C PHE A 61 2.27 -2.85 -10.16
N LYS A 62 2.24 -3.79 -11.12
CA LYS A 62 1.23 -3.81 -12.18
C LYS A 62 -0.18 -4.00 -11.64
N GLU A 63 -0.34 -4.85 -10.65
CA GLU A 63 -1.64 -5.13 -10.04
C GLU A 63 -2.16 -3.93 -9.25
N VAL A 64 -1.29 -3.27 -8.48
CA VAL A 64 -1.61 -2.04 -7.76
C VAL A 64 -1.98 -0.94 -8.76
N GLU A 65 -1.20 -0.75 -9.83
CA GLU A 65 -1.50 0.23 -10.88
C GLU A 65 -2.87 -0.04 -11.53
N ARG A 66 -3.21 -1.30 -11.77
CA ARG A 66 -4.51 -1.70 -12.31
C ARG A 66 -5.67 -1.36 -11.37
N ILE A 67 -5.47 -1.46 -10.06
CA ILE A 67 -6.50 -1.19 -9.05
C ILE A 67 -6.72 0.31 -8.86
N VAL A 68 -5.65 1.08 -8.67
CA VAL A 68 -5.75 2.51 -8.30
C VAL A 68 -5.63 3.47 -9.48
N GLY A 69 -5.24 2.96 -10.65
CA GLY A 69 -4.92 3.74 -11.84
C GLY A 69 -3.55 4.41 -11.78
N THR A 70 -2.98 4.69 -12.95
CA THR A 70 -1.62 5.24 -13.12
C THR A 70 -1.35 6.51 -12.32
N LYS A 71 -2.35 7.41 -12.18
CA LYS A 71 -2.17 8.66 -11.42
C LYS A 71 -1.88 8.40 -9.94
N LYS A 72 -2.75 7.64 -9.27
CA LYS A 72 -2.60 7.30 -7.85
C LYS A 72 -1.40 6.40 -7.63
N PHE A 73 -1.15 5.49 -8.57
CA PHE A 73 0.03 4.62 -8.51
C PHE A 73 1.34 5.41 -8.48
N LYS A 74 1.50 6.40 -9.36
CA LYS A 74 2.67 7.29 -9.33
C LYS A 74 2.79 8.03 -8.01
N GLN A 75 1.68 8.50 -7.45
CA GLN A 75 1.70 9.14 -6.13
C GLN A 75 2.17 8.16 -5.05
N LEU A 76 1.65 6.92 -5.04
CA LEU A 76 2.04 5.86 -4.10
C LEU A 76 3.53 5.52 -4.20
N LEU A 77 4.10 5.46 -5.41
CA LEU A 77 5.52 5.20 -5.62
C LEU A 77 6.43 6.27 -5.00
N THR A 78 6.00 7.53 -4.97
CA THR A 78 6.75 8.62 -4.31
C THR A 78 6.97 8.39 -2.81
N PHE A 79 6.17 7.50 -2.18
CA PHE A 79 6.27 7.17 -0.76
C PHE A 79 7.06 5.88 -0.48
N LEU A 80 7.39 5.11 -1.51
CA LEU A 80 8.29 3.96 -1.38
C LEU A 80 9.75 4.47 -1.46
N PRO A 81 10.58 4.25 -0.43
CA PRO A 81 11.92 4.83 -0.32
C PRO A 81 12.97 4.18 -1.23
#